data_AF-A0A7S2FWU1-F1
#
_entry.id   AF-A0A7S2FWU1-F1
#
_cell.length_a   1.000
_cell.length_b   1.000
_cell.length_c   1.000
_cell.angle_alpha   90.00
_cell.angle_beta   90.00
_cell.angle_gamma   90.00
#
_symmetry.space_group_name_H-M   'P 1'
#
loop_
_entity.id
_entity.type
_entity.pdbx_description
1 polymer ?
#
loop_
_entity_poly.entity_id
_entity_poly.type
_entity_poly.pdbx_seq_one_letter_code
_entity_poly.pdbx_strand_id
1 'polypeptide(L)'
;VNVTCQKSSVKKFFSTQGAVQVRVPVGSDVGMLRWVIGRYLPPSAKVMTEKPREGIVLLKDSDACPSSAVFSDFKGQQSYYATFTPRENRTAMKILKAFLMREDSYAKCEAIEKEVQGNPSRHALVLCELLGKEAYPPILRHFGMPEDSPLQTTMHAMRFMHEDWEATHTWLETEILMRNNWKVQEAYRSLSVFYVAHEMEVPALDHIVSGIWGGQQW
;
A
#
# COMPACT_ATOMS: atom_id res chain seq x y z
N VAL A 1 11.92 -0.20 -11.72
CA VAL A 1 13.13 -1.03 -11.60
C VAL A 1 13.04 -1.82 -10.30
N ASN A 2 13.45 -3.09 -10.31
CA ASN A 2 13.57 -3.88 -9.08
C ASN A 2 15.01 -3.81 -8.60
N VAL A 3 15.20 -3.37 -7.37
CA VAL A 3 16.50 -3.33 -6.70
C VAL A 3 16.59 -4.51 -5.75
N THR A 4 17.58 -5.36 -5.95
CA THR A 4 17.88 -6.43 -5.01
C THR A 4 18.75 -5.87 -3.90
N CYS A 5 18.25 -5.92 -2.67
CA CYS A 5 18.96 -5.38 -1.53
C CYS A 5 19.38 -6.51 -0.59
N GLN A 6 20.65 -6.52 -0.17
CA GLN A 6 21.16 -7.51 0.77
C GLN A 6 21.32 -6.91 2.17
N LYS A 7 20.94 -7.69 3.19
CA LYS A 7 21.13 -7.33 4.60
C LYS A 7 22.56 -7.67 5.04
N SER A 8 23.37 -6.66 5.35
CA SER A 8 24.66 -6.91 5.99
C SER A 8 24.48 -7.08 7.50
N SER A 9 24.87 -8.22 8.04
CA SER A 9 25.20 -8.33 9.47
C SER A 9 26.66 -8.76 9.59
N VAL A 10 27.39 -8.25 10.60
CA VAL A 10 28.82 -8.54 10.81
C VAL A 10 29.13 -10.05 10.82
N LYS A 11 28.16 -10.90 11.19
CA LYS A 11 28.29 -12.36 11.21
C LYS A 11 27.87 -13.08 9.92
N LYS A 12 27.20 -12.42 8.98
CA LYS A 12 26.59 -13.07 7.79
C LYS A 12 26.78 -12.28 6.49
N PHE A 13 27.97 -11.73 6.28
CA PHE A 13 28.27 -10.93 5.08
C PHE A 13 28.15 -11.70 3.75
N PHE A 14 28.13 -13.04 3.76
CA PHE A 14 28.15 -13.87 2.55
C PHE A 14 26.96 -14.83 2.39
N SER A 15 25.96 -14.81 3.28
CA SER A 15 24.76 -15.65 3.07
C SER A 15 23.73 -14.91 2.23
N THR A 16 23.33 -15.48 1.09
CA THR A 16 22.22 -15.02 0.23
C THR A 16 20.84 -15.07 0.93
N GLN A 17 20.76 -15.63 2.14
CA GLN A 17 19.57 -15.53 2.98
C GLN A 17 19.34 -14.07 3.43
N GLY A 18 18.29 -13.44 2.89
CA GLY A 18 17.86 -12.09 3.29
C GLY A 18 17.96 -11.03 2.19
N ALA A 19 17.96 -11.43 0.92
CA ALA A 19 17.71 -10.49 -0.16
C ALA A 19 16.25 -9.99 -0.11
N VAL A 20 16.06 -8.68 -0.29
CA VAL A 20 14.75 -8.03 -0.38
C VAL A 20 14.66 -7.30 -1.72
N GLN A 21 13.50 -7.32 -2.35
CA GLN A 21 13.24 -6.61 -3.59
C GLN A 21 12.55 -5.28 -3.31
N VAL A 22 12.99 -4.22 -3.97
CA VAL A 22 12.35 -2.90 -3.87
C VAL A 22 12.00 -2.38 -5.26
N ARG A 23 10.74 -2.02 -5.46
CA ARG A 23 10.24 -1.42 -6.70
C ARG A 23 10.30 0.10 -6.60
N VAL A 24 11.15 0.71 -7.43
CA VAL A 24 11.27 2.17 -7.58
C VAL A 24 11.00 2.59 -9.02
N PRO A 25 10.57 3.85 -9.27
CA PRO A 25 10.50 4.40 -10.63
C PRO A 25 11.84 4.32 -11.37
N VAL A 26 11.78 4.31 -12.71
CA VAL A 26 12.99 4.34 -13.53
C VAL A 26 13.67 5.71 -13.38
N GLY A 27 14.99 5.71 -13.21
CA GLY A 27 15.77 6.94 -13.03
C GLY A 27 15.73 7.51 -11.61
N SER A 28 15.14 6.81 -10.65
CA SER A 28 15.16 7.20 -9.24
C SER A 28 16.58 7.20 -8.65
N ASP A 29 16.74 7.97 -7.58
CA ASP A 29 17.95 8.05 -6.77
C ASP A 29 17.86 7.15 -5.51
N VAL A 30 18.93 7.13 -4.73
CA VAL A 30 18.98 6.40 -3.45
C VAL A 30 18.03 7.00 -2.41
N GLY A 31 17.76 8.31 -2.46
CA GLY A 31 16.78 8.97 -1.60
C GLY A 31 15.37 8.37 -1.77
N MET A 32 14.93 8.19 -3.01
CA MET A 32 13.66 7.53 -3.34
C MET A 32 13.64 6.06 -2.89
N LEU A 33 14.75 5.33 -3.06
CA LEU A 33 14.88 3.95 -2.56
C LEU A 33 14.66 3.89 -1.05
N ARG A 34 15.31 4.78 -0.29
CA ARG A 34 15.10 4.91 1.16
C ARG A 34 13.66 5.26 1.50
N TRP A 35 13.06 6.18 0.75
CA TRP A 35 11.67 6.59 0.98
C TRP A 35 10.68 5.44 0.78
N VAL A 36 10.83 4.63 -0.27
CA VAL A 36 9.96 3.44 -0.51
C VAL A 36 10.08 2.44 0.64
N ILE A 37 11.29 2.19 1.13
CA ILE A 37 11.52 1.32 2.29
C ILE A 37 10.97 1.95 3.58
N GLY A 38 11.09 3.27 3.72
CA GLY A 38 10.59 4.05 4.86
C GLY A 38 11.27 3.66 6.17
N ARG A 39 10.48 3.50 7.23
CA ARG A 39 10.95 3.25 8.61
C ARG A 39 11.82 2.00 8.80
N TYR A 40 11.83 1.09 7.83
CA TYR A 40 12.61 -0.15 7.90
C TYR A 40 14.10 0.07 7.57
N LEU A 41 14.46 1.24 7.05
CA LEU A 41 15.84 1.65 6.80
C LEU A 41 16.07 2.98 7.53
N PRO A 42 16.67 2.97 8.73
CA PRO A 42 16.85 4.19 9.51
C PRO A 42 17.72 5.21 8.77
N PRO A 43 17.61 6.52 9.05
CA PRO A 43 18.41 7.54 8.38
C PRO A 43 19.93 7.32 8.50
N SER A 44 20.38 6.71 9.60
CA SER A 44 21.79 6.36 9.84
C SER A 44 22.28 5.16 9.03
N ALA A 45 21.39 4.38 8.41
CA ALA A 45 21.76 3.21 7.62
C ALA A 45 22.55 3.64 6.39
N LYS A 46 23.58 2.88 6.05
CA LYS A 46 24.41 3.07 4.85
C LYS A 46 23.83 2.28 3.70
N VAL A 47 23.77 2.92 2.53
CA VAL A 47 23.42 2.26 1.26
C VAL A 47 24.71 2.13 0.46
N MET A 48 25.06 0.91 0.09
CA MET A 48 26.31 0.61 -0.60
C MET A 48 26.03 -0.17 -1.88
N THR A 49 26.92 -0.10 -2.85
CA THR A 49 26.85 -0.94 -4.05
C THR A 49 28.26 -1.41 -4.43
N GLU A 50 28.36 -2.55 -5.09
CA GLU A 50 29.62 -3.05 -5.61
C GLU A 50 29.85 -2.46 -7.01
N LYS A 51 30.98 -1.78 -7.19
CA LYS A 51 31.41 -1.24 -8.47
C LYS A 51 32.61 -2.03 -9.00
N PRO A 52 32.66 -2.31 -10.32
CA PRO A 52 33.85 -2.92 -10.92
C PRO A 52 35.10 -2.10 -10.61
N ARG A 53 36.17 -2.75 -10.15
CA ARG A 53 37.48 -2.16 -9.79
C ARG A 53 37.54 -1.28 -8.54
N GLU A 54 36.42 -0.75 -8.06
CA GLU A 54 36.36 0.07 -6.84
C GLU A 54 35.93 -0.73 -5.60
N GLY A 55 35.29 -1.90 -5.79
CA GLY A 55 34.75 -2.69 -4.69
C GLY A 55 33.47 -2.10 -4.13
N ILE A 56 33.25 -2.21 -2.82
CA ILE A 56 32.04 -1.69 -2.16
C ILE A 56 32.16 -0.17 -1.96
N VAL A 57 31.25 0.59 -2.59
CA VAL A 57 31.20 2.04 -2.52
C VAL A 57 29.94 2.49 -1.79
N LEU A 58 30.09 3.49 -0.89
CA LEU A 58 28.98 4.13 -0.19
C LEU A 58 28.27 5.11 -1.13
N LEU A 59 26.94 5.01 -1.21
CA LEU A 59 26.10 5.88 -2.02
C LEU A 59 25.46 6.99 -1.15
N LYS A 60 25.35 8.18 -1.74
CA LYS A 60 24.60 9.33 -1.25
C LYS A 60 23.16 9.26 -1.75
N ASP A 61 22.25 9.97 -1.09
CA ASP A 61 20.83 10.00 -1.48
C ASP A 61 20.61 10.58 -2.88
N SER A 62 21.49 11.49 -3.34
CA SER A 62 21.47 12.06 -4.68
C SER A 62 22.05 11.16 -5.77
N ASP A 63 22.70 10.05 -5.41
CA ASP A 63 23.28 9.14 -6.40
C ASP A 63 22.18 8.33 -7.08
N ALA A 64 22.38 8.00 -8.36
CA ALA A 64 21.45 7.16 -9.11
C ALA A 64 21.26 5.80 -8.41
N CYS A 65 20.02 5.33 -8.34
CA CYS A 65 19.68 4.08 -7.69
C CYS A 65 20.28 2.89 -8.48
N PRO A 66 21.16 2.07 -7.87
CA PRO A 66 21.75 0.92 -8.56
C PRO A 66 20.73 -0.21 -8.71
N SER A 67 20.98 -1.17 -9.61
CA SER A 67 20.17 -2.40 -9.72
C SER A 67 20.35 -3.35 -8.53
N SER A 68 21.47 -3.25 -7.80
CA SER A 68 21.78 -4.02 -6.60
C SER A 68 22.40 -3.12 -5.53
N ALA A 69 21.92 -3.25 -4.30
CA ALA A 69 22.38 -2.46 -3.16
C ALA A 69 22.58 -3.34 -1.90
N VAL A 70 23.41 -2.88 -0.99
CA VAL A 70 23.60 -3.48 0.34
C VAL A 70 23.24 -2.43 1.38
N PHE A 71 22.42 -2.82 2.35
CA PHE A 71 21.99 -1.93 3.44
C PHE A 71 22.63 -2.34 4.76
N SER A 72 23.16 -1.36 5.49
CA SER A 72 23.42 -1.52 6.92
C SER A 72 22.11 -1.37 7.71
N ASP A 73 22.02 -2.01 8.87
CA ASP A 73 20.96 -1.78 9.86
C ASP A 73 19.51 -1.92 9.35
N PHE A 74 19.30 -2.73 8.30
CA PHE A 74 17.98 -2.98 7.75
C PHE A 74 17.11 -3.79 8.74
N LYS A 75 15.97 -3.20 9.12
CA LYS A 75 15.01 -3.73 10.10
C LYS A 75 13.75 -4.32 9.46
N GLY A 76 13.67 -4.32 8.13
CA GLY A 76 12.54 -4.88 7.41
C GLY A 76 12.45 -6.39 7.53
N GLN A 77 11.22 -6.89 7.48
CA GLN A 77 10.90 -8.32 7.48
C GLN A 77 10.23 -8.78 6.18
N GLN A 78 9.78 -7.83 5.34
CA GLN A 78 9.12 -8.18 4.08
C GLN A 78 10.18 -8.52 3.03
N SER A 79 9.85 -9.45 2.15
CA SER A 79 10.68 -9.80 0.98
C SER A 79 10.56 -8.78 -0.15
N TYR A 80 9.52 -7.93 -0.13
CA TYR A 80 9.20 -7.00 -1.20
C TYR A 80 8.66 -5.67 -0.66
N TYR A 81 9.18 -4.55 -1.18
CA TYR A 81 8.72 -3.20 -0.86
C TYR A 81 8.40 -2.44 -2.15
N ALA A 82 7.26 -1.75 -2.17
CA ALA A 82 6.86 -0.90 -3.28
C ALA A 82 6.06 0.30 -2.77
N THR A 83 5.89 1.29 -3.62
CA THR A 83 4.92 2.35 -3.40
C THR A 83 4.22 2.63 -4.72
N PHE A 84 2.90 2.73 -4.69
CA PHE A 84 2.11 3.09 -5.86
C PHE A 84 2.20 4.58 -6.13
N THR A 85 2.36 4.90 -7.41
CA THR A 85 2.09 6.23 -7.93
C THR A 85 0.61 6.58 -7.77
N PRO A 86 0.22 7.87 -7.83
CA PRO A 86 -1.18 8.27 -7.78
C PRO A 86 -2.07 7.52 -8.80
N ARG A 87 -1.57 7.34 -10.03
CA ARG A 87 -2.28 6.57 -11.08
C ARG A 87 -2.49 5.10 -10.71
N GLU A 88 -1.48 4.47 -10.11
CA GLU A 88 -1.58 3.08 -9.66
C GLU A 88 -2.53 2.95 -8.47
N ASN A 89 -2.52 3.90 -7.52
CA ASN A 89 -3.49 3.93 -6.42
C ASN A 89 -4.93 3.98 -6.94
N ARG A 90 -5.24 4.90 -7.87
CA ARG A 90 -6.57 4.98 -8.49
C ARG A 90 -6.97 3.66 -9.16
N THR A 91 -6.03 3.03 -9.87
CA THR A 91 -6.28 1.76 -10.55
C THR A 91 -6.49 0.62 -9.56
N ALA A 92 -5.67 0.52 -8.51
CA ALA A 92 -5.82 -0.46 -7.43
C ALA A 92 -7.17 -0.30 -6.72
N MET A 93 -7.56 0.94 -6.40
CA MET A 93 -8.85 1.25 -5.78
C MET A 93 -10.03 0.85 -6.68
N LYS A 94 -9.94 1.08 -8.00
CA LYS A 94 -10.96 0.64 -8.95
C LYS A 94 -11.09 -0.89 -9.00
N ILE A 95 -9.97 -1.61 -8.98
CA ILE A 95 -9.98 -3.09 -8.91
C ILE A 95 -10.63 -3.56 -7.60
N LEU A 96 -10.27 -2.95 -6.46
CA LEU A 96 -10.86 -3.27 -5.16
C LEU A 96 -12.37 -2.99 -5.14
N LYS A 97 -12.81 -1.83 -5.61
CA LYS A 97 -14.24 -1.48 -5.72
C LYS A 97 -14.98 -2.48 -6.60
N ALA A 98 -14.44 -2.81 -7.77
CA ALA A 98 -15.04 -3.79 -8.67
C ALA A 98 -15.18 -5.18 -8.02
N PHE A 99 -14.21 -5.60 -7.21
CA PHE A 99 -14.32 -6.83 -6.41
C PHE A 99 -15.47 -6.74 -5.39
N LEU A 100 -15.56 -5.64 -4.64
CA LEU A 100 -16.56 -5.45 -3.59
C LEU A 100 -17.98 -5.26 -4.12
N MET A 101 -18.14 -4.76 -5.35
CA MET A 101 -19.44 -4.62 -6.00
C MET A 101 -20.04 -5.94 -6.51
N ARG A 102 -19.28 -7.04 -6.46
CA ARG A 102 -19.84 -8.36 -6.79
C ARG A 102 -20.76 -8.83 -5.67
N GLU A 103 -21.87 -9.44 -6.05
CA GLU A 103 -22.89 -9.94 -5.11
C GLU A 103 -22.30 -10.91 -4.06
N ASP A 104 -21.41 -11.81 -4.49
CA ASP A 104 -20.78 -12.79 -3.61
C ASP A 104 -19.81 -12.15 -2.61
N SER A 105 -19.01 -11.18 -3.04
CA SER A 105 -18.11 -10.43 -2.17
C SER A 105 -18.87 -9.54 -1.18
N TYR A 106 -19.94 -8.88 -1.64
CA TYR A 106 -20.77 -8.05 -0.77
C TYR A 106 -21.47 -8.88 0.30
N ALA A 107 -22.03 -10.04 -0.06
CA ALA A 107 -22.65 -10.96 0.90
C ALA A 107 -21.65 -11.43 1.97
N LYS A 108 -20.36 -11.61 1.63
CA LYS A 108 -19.31 -11.90 2.62
C LYS A 108 -19.10 -10.73 3.58
N CYS A 109 -19.07 -9.49 3.10
CA CYS A 109 -18.97 -8.30 3.96
C CYS A 109 -20.16 -8.20 4.93
N GLU A 110 -21.39 -8.44 4.46
CA GLU A 110 -22.57 -8.45 5.33
C GLU A 110 -22.53 -9.59 6.37
N ALA A 111 -22.03 -10.76 5.99
CA ALA A 111 -21.84 -11.87 6.92
C ALA A 111 -20.81 -11.52 8.01
N ILE A 112 -19.70 -10.87 7.64
CA ILE A 112 -18.69 -10.39 8.59
C ILE A 112 -19.31 -9.38 9.56
N GLU A 113 -20.05 -8.38 9.08
CA GLU A 113 -20.70 -7.38 9.93
C GLU A 113 -21.64 -8.02 10.97
N LYS A 114 -22.44 -9.01 10.54
CA LYS A 114 -23.34 -9.78 11.43
C LYS A 114 -22.56 -10.61 12.44
N GLU A 115 -21.48 -11.26 12.03
CA GLU A 115 -20.66 -12.13 12.90
C GLU A 115 -19.99 -11.33 14.02
N VAL A 116 -19.49 -10.14 13.72
CA VAL A 116 -18.70 -9.36 14.70
C VAL A 116 -19.54 -8.57 15.69
N GLN A 117 -20.87 -8.48 15.48
CA GLN A 117 -21.82 -7.82 16.38
C GLN A 117 -21.39 -6.40 16.78
N GLY A 118 -20.86 -5.64 15.82
CA GLY A 118 -20.39 -4.27 16.04
C GLY A 118 -19.01 -4.13 16.69
N ASN A 119 -18.25 -5.21 16.92
CA ASN A 119 -16.87 -5.12 17.43
C ASN A 119 -15.91 -4.68 16.31
N PRO A 120 -15.37 -3.45 16.34
CA PRO A 120 -14.57 -2.90 15.24
C PRO A 120 -13.22 -3.60 15.09
N SER A 121 -12.59 -4.04 16.18
CA SER A 121 -11.31 -4.74 16.13
C SER A 121 -11.44 -6.12 15.49
N ARG A 122 -12.51 -6.84 15.83
CA ARG A 122 -12.82 -8.14 15.19
C ARG A 122 -13.20 -7.93 13.73
N HIS A 123 -13.99 -6.91 13.41
CA HIS A 123 -14.35 -6.56 12.03
C HIS A 123 -13.11 -6.36 11.17
N ALA A 124 -12.18 -5.51 11.64
CA ALA A 124 -10.94 -5.23 10.93
C ALA A 124 -10.10 -6.49 10.69
N LEU A 125 -10.03 -7.41 11.67
CA LEU A 125 -9.26 -8.64 11.54
C LEU A 125 -9.83 -9.58 10.48
N VAL A 126 -11.14 -9.86 10.52
CA VAL A 126 -11.80 -10.76 9.56
C VAL A 126 -11.84 -10.14 8.16
N LEU A 127 -12.04 -8.82 8.07
CA LEU A 127 -11.98 -8.10 6.80
C LEU A 127 -10.57 -8.14 6.20
N CYS A 128 -9.51 -7.95 7.00
CA CYS A 128 -8.13 -8.10 6.51
C CYS A 128 -7.87 -9.50 5.95
N GLU A 129 -8.45 -10.54 6.54
CA GLU A 129 -8.34 -11.91 6.05
C GLU A 129 -9.03 -12.08 4.69
N LEU A 130 -10.26 -11.59 4.54
CA LEU A 130 -10.98 -11.59 3.26
C LEU A 130 -10.19 -10.85 2.17
N LEU A 131 -9.73 -9.62 2.47
CA LEU A 131 -8.99 -8.81 1.52
C LEU A 131 -7.66 -9.43 1.13
N GLY A 132 -6.91 -9.95 2.11
CA GLY A 132 -5.63 -10.62 1.89
C GLY A 132 -5.74 -11.88 1.04
N LYS A 133 -6.83 -12.63 1.18
CA LYS A 133 -7.06 -13.88 0.44
C LYS A 133 -7.65 -13.66 -0.95
N GLU A 134 -8.54 -12.69 -1.12
CA GLU A 134 -9.37 -12.61 -2.33
C GLU A 134 -9.21 -11.30 -3.10
N ALA A 135 -9.17 -10.15 -2.42
CA ALA A 135 -9.24 -8.84 -3.08
C ALA A 135 -7.86 -8.32 -3.54
N TYR A 136 -6.84 -8.51 -2.71
CA TYR A 136 -5.49 -7.99 -2.95
C TYR A 136 -4.65 -8.79 -3.95
N PRO A 137 -4.72 -10.13 -4.03
CA PRO A 137 -3.94 -10.88 -5.01
C PRO A 137 -4.19 -10.44 -6.47
N PRO A 138 -5.44 -10.18 -6.94
CA PRO A 138 -5.69 -9.58 -8.25
C PRO A 138 -5.01 -8.23 -8.49
N ILE A 139 -4.94 -7.36 -7.47
CA ILE A 139 -4.26 -6.06 -7.56
C ILE A 139 -2.76 -6.28 -7.76
N LEU A 140 -2.15 -7.16 -6.98
CA LEU A 140 -0.71 -7.44 -7.09
C LEU A 140 -0.33 -8.04 -8.44
N ARG A 141 -1.13 -8.99 -8.94
CA ARG A 141 -0.97 -9.56 -10.29
C ARG A 141 -1.08 -8.50 -11.38
N HIS A 142 -2.04 -7.58 -11.27
CA HIS A 142 -2.21 -6.49 -12.24
C HIS A 142 -0.94 -5.64 -12.41
N PHE A 143 -0.17 -5.45 -11.34
CA PHE A 143 1.07 -4.68 -11.34
C PHE A 143 2.35 -5.52 -11.41
N GLY A 144 2.24 -6.84 -11.62
CA GLY A 144 3.38 -7.75 -11.69
C GLY A 144 4.19 -7.86 -10.39
N MET A 145 3.52 -7.82 -9.24
CA MET A 145 4.13 -7.90 -7.91
C MET A 145 3.95 -9.30 -7.29
N PRO A 146 4.82 -9.71 -6.35
CA PRO A 146 4.71 -11.02 -5.71
C PRO A 146 3.50 -11.13 -4.78
N GLU A 147 2.94 -12.35 -4.68
CA GLU A 147 1.74 -12.66 -3.89
C GLU A 147 2.06 -13.37 -2.56
N ASP A 148 3.32 -13.40 -2.11
CA ASP A 148 3.73 -14.11 -0.89
C ASP A 148 3.11 -13.53 0.40
N SER A 149 2.76 -12.23 0.39
CA SER A 149 2.16 -11.53 1.53
C SER A 149 1.20 -10.44 1.05
N PRO A 150 0.05 -10.82 0.43
CA PRO A 150 -0.75 -9.89 -0.35
C PRO A 150 -1.27 -8.71 0.46
N LEU A 151 -1.69 -8.98 1.70
CA LEU A 151 -2.16 -7.97 2.65
C LEU A 151 -1.08 -6.92 2.93
N GLN A 152 0.09 -7.35 3.42
CA GLN A 152 1.16 -6.45 3.82
C GLN A 152 1.72 -5.67 2.63
N THR A 153 1.93 -6.35 1.49
CA THR A 153 2.47 -5.73 0.28
C THR A 153 1.51 -4.69 -0.30
N THR A 154 0.22 -4.99 -0.36
CA THR A 154 -0.78 -4.06 -0.90
C THR A 154 -0.98 -2.85 0.02
N MET A 155 -1.12 -3.07 1.34
CA MET A 155 -1.24 -1.98 2.31
C MET A 155 -0.02 -1.06 2.30
N HIS A 156 1.19 -1.62 2.20
CA HIS A 156 2.42 -0.81 2.11
C HIS A 156 2.50 -0.04 0.79
N ALA A 157 2.14 -0.68 -0.33
CA ALA A 157 2.14 -0.03 -1.63
C ALA A 157 1.15 1.14 -1.72
N MET A 158 -0.03 0.99 -1.11
CA MET A 158 -1.14 1.96 -1.14
C MET A 158 -1.09 3.01 -0.01
N ARG A 159 -0.03 3.04 0.81
CA ARG A 159 0.04 3.89 2.02
C ARG A 159 -0.18 5.40 1.79
N PHE A 160 0.06 5.89 0.57
CA PHE A 160 -0.15 7.31 0.18
C PHE A 160 -1.37 7.51 -0.71
N MET A 161 -2.30 6.56 -0.76
CA MET A 161 -3.51 6.72 -1.58
C MET A 161 -4.37 7.91 -1.15
N HIS A 162 -4.27 8.32 0.12
CA HIS A 162 -4.99 9.46 0.68
C HIS A 162 -4.47 10.82 0.20
N GLU A 163 -3.33 10.87 -0.49
CA GLU A 163 -2.78 12.10 -1.08
C GLU A 163 -3.40 12.43 -2.45
N ASP A 164 -4.17 11.50 -3.02
CA ASP A 164 -4.85 11.67 -4.30
C ASP A 164 -6.36 11.74 -4.09
N TRP A 165 -7.00 12.81 -4.57
CA TRP A 165 -8.44 13.04 -4.37
C TRP A 165 -9.30 11.90 -4.95
N GLU A 166 -9.01 11.45 -6.18
CA GLU A 166 -9.80 10.41 -6.86
C GLU A 166 -9.66 9.07 -6.12
N ALA A 167 -8.44 8.68 -5.74
CA ALA A 167 -8.20 7.48 -4.96
C ALA A 167 -8.85 7.57 -3.56
N THR A 168 -8.82 8.73 -2.91
CA THR A 168 -9.47 8.97 -1.62
C THR A 168 -10.99 8.86 -1.71
N HIS A 169 -11.59 9.38 -2.78
CA HIS A 169 -13.01 9.23 -3.04
C HIS A 169 -13.38 7.75 -3.22
N THR A 170 -12.65 7.01 -4.06
CA THR A 170 -12.88 5.57 -4.22
C THR A 170 -12.62 4.79 -2.94
N TRP A 171 -11.68 5.23 -2.10
CA TRP A 171 -11.44 4.64 -0.78
C TRP A 171 -12.68 4.73 0.10
N LEU A 172 -13.29 5.92 0.21
CA LEU A 172 -14.54 6.09 0.94
C LEU A 172 -15.62 5.12 0.44
N GLU A 173 -15.81 5.02 -0.87
CA GLU A 173 -16.79 4.09 -1.46
C GLU A 173 -16.49 2.62 -1.11
N THR A 174 -15.23 2.21 -1.13
CA THR A 174 -14.86 0.83 -0.74
C THR A 174 -15.08 0.56 0.74
N GLU A 175 -14.80 1.51 1.64
CA GLU A 175 -15.05 1.33 3.07
C GLU A 175 -16.55 1.22 3.38
N ILE A 176 -17.36 1.98 2.63
CA ILE A 176 -18.82 1.89 2.65
C ILE A 176 -19.27 0.49 2.22
N LEU A 177 -18.77 -0.02 1.08
CA LEU A 177 -19.09 -1.38 0.58
C LEU A 177 -18.64 -2.48 1.55
N MET A 178 -17.54 -2.28 2.27
CA MET A 178 -17.03 -3.21 3.28
C MET A 178 -17.74 -3.11 4.64
N ARG A 179 -18.75 -2.23 4.79
CA ARG A 179 -19.45 -1.96 6.06
C ARG A 179 -18.50 -1.51 7.19
N ASN A 180 -17.39 -0.88 6.85
CA ASN A 180 -16.33 -0.52 7.80
C ASN A 180 -16.52 0.90 8.36
N ASN A 181 -17.55 1.08 9.19
CA ASN A 181 -18.00 2.39 9.67
C ASN A 181 -16.88 3.28 10.25
N TRP A 182 -15.92 2.69 10.98
CA TRP A 182 -14.78 3.44 11.52
C TRP A 182 -13.92 4.05 10.40
N LYS A 183 -13.59 3.26 9.37
CA LYS A 183 -12.78 3.72 8.24
C LYS A 183 -13.56 4.60 7.27
N VAL A 184 -14.88 4.46 7.17
CA VAL A 184 -15.75 5.40 6.45
C VAL A 184 -15.54 6.82 6.97
N GLN A 185 -15.53 7.01 8.30
CA GLN A 185 -15.32 8.33 8.90
C GLN A 185 -13.90 8.87 8.65
N GLU A 186 -12.89 8.00 8.64
CA GLU A 186 -11.50 8.37 8.36
C GLU A 186 -11.30 8.77 6.90
N ALA A 187 -11.86 8.00 5.96
CA ALA A 187 -11.83 8.29 4.53
C ALA A 187 -12.61 9.57 4.21
N TYR A 188 -13.80 9.75 4.81
CA TYR A 188 -14.60 10.96 4.66
C TYR A 188 -13.85 12.19 5.17
N ARG A 189 -13.24 12.14 6.37
CA ARG A 189 -12.42 13.25 6.88
C ARG A 189 -11.28 13.60 5.93
N SER A 190 -10.59 12.59 5.39
CA SER A 190 -9.49 12.79 4.43
C SER A 190 -10.00 13.45 3.14
N LEU A 191 -11.15 13.03 2.64
CA LEU A 191 -11.78 13.61 1.46
C LEU A 191 -12.19 15.07 1.70
N SER A 192 -12.76 15.39 2.87
CA SER A 192 -13.17 16.76 3.22
C SER A 192 -12.01 17.76 3.18
N VAL A 193 -10.78 17.34 3.51
CA VAL A 193 -9.59 18.20 3.42
C VAL A 193 -9.38 18.68 1.98
N PHE A 194 -9.59 17.83 0.98
CA PHE A 194 -9.49 18.23 -0.42
C PHE A 194 -10.58 19.21 -0.83
N TYR A 195 -11.83 18.98 -0.44
CA TYR A 195 -12.95 19.88 -0.76
C TYR A 195 -12.69 21.28 -0.20
N VAL A 196 -12.25 21.37 1.07
CA VAL A 196 -11.90 22.64 1.70
C VAL A 196 -10.72 23.31 0.99
N ALA A 197 -9.67 22.56 0.64
CA ALA A 197 -8.50 23.10 -0.06
C ALA A 197 -8.82 23.64 -1.47
N HIS A 198 -9.93 23.21 -2.07
CA HIS A 198 -10.40 23.67 -3.40
C HIS A 198 -11.63 24.58 -3.31
N GLU A 199 -11.98 25.08 -2.13
CA GLU A 199 -13.13 25.98 -1.91
C GLU A 199 -14.48 25.38 -2.38
N MET A 200 -14.63 24.06 -2.27
CA MET A 200 -15.84 23.33 -2.63
C MET A 200 -16.66 22.96 -1.38
N GLU A 201 -17.98 22.90 -1.52
CA GLU A 201 -18.87 22.39 -0.47
C GLU A 201 -18.64 20.89 -0.27
N VAL A 202 -18.44 20.48 0.99
CA VAL A 202 -18.26 19.07 1.35
C VAL A 202 -19.62 18.37 1.26
N PRO A 203 -19.81 17.40 0.35
CA PRO A 203 -21.08 16.69 0.24
C PRO A 203 -21.32 15.87 1.51
N ALA A 204 -22.55 15.92 2.02
CA ALA A 204 -22.94 15.11 3.16
C ALA A 204 -22.78 13.61 2.86
N LEU A 205 -22.42 12.82 3.88
CA LEU A 205 -22.05 11.41 3.71
C LEU A 205 -23.21 10.58 3.13
N ASP A 206 -24.43 10.86 3.55
CA ASP A 206 -25.68 10.28 3.04
C ASP A 206 -25.88 10.51 1.53
N HIS A 207 -25.50 11.68 1.01
CA HIS A 207 -25.51 11.95 -0.42
C HIS A 207 -24.53 11.04 -1.19
N ILE A 208 -23.32 10.85 -0.66
CA ILE A 208 -22.31 9.96 -1.25
C ILE A 208 -22.80 8.51 -1.24
N VAL A 209 -23.30 8.07 -0.09
CA VAL A 209 -23.84 6.72 0.17
C VAL A 209 -24.99 6.39 -0.80
N SER A 210 -25.88 7.35 -1.06
CA SER A 210 -27.00 7.20 -2.00
C SER A 210 -26.54 7.05 -3.46
N GLY A 211 -25.44 7.72 -3.83
CA GLY A 211 -24.87 7.67 -5.17
C GLY A 211 -24.28 6.31 -5.56
N ILE A 212 -23.78 5.54 -4.57
CA ILE A 212 -23.12 4.25 -4.82
C ILE A 212 -24.11 3.19 -5.35
N TRP A 213 -25.37 3.22 -4.90
CA TRP A 213 -26.37 2.18 -5.20
C TRP A 213 -27.47 2.64 -6.15
N GLY A 214 -27.32 3.81 -6.77
CA GLY A 214 -28.35 4.35 -7.65
C GLY A 214 -29.72 4.54 -6.97
N GLY A 215 -29.73 4.83 -5.65
CA GLY A 215 -30.97 5.09 -4.90
C GLY A 215 -31.65 3.86 -4.27
N GLN A 216 -31.03 2.68 -4.24
CA GLN A 216 -31.53 1.59 -3.38
C GLN A 216 -31.27 1.92 -1.90
N GLN A 217 -32.30 1.75 -1.06
CA GLN A 217 -32.21 2.03 0.38
C GLN A 217 -31.20 1.09 1.06
N TRP A 218 -30.35 1.69 1.91
CA TRP A 218 -29.31 1.07 2.72
C TRP A 218 -29.80 0.41 3.99
#